data_AF-A0A163YSR2-F1
#
_entry.id   AF-A0A163YSR2-F1
#
_cell.length_a   1.000
_cell.length_b   1.000
_cell.length_c   1.000
_cell.angle_alpha   90.00
_cell.angle_beta   90.00
_cell.angle_gamma   90.00
#
_symmetry.space_group_name_H-M   'P 1'
#
loop_
_entity.id
_entity.type
_entity.pdbx_description
1 polymer ?
#
loop_
_entity_poly.entity_id
_entity_poly.type
_entity_poly.pdbx_seq_one_letter_code
_entity_poly.pdbx_strand_id
1 'polypeptide(L)'
;MVLLDQKQADSRVSSSTKRNRRTKKRQLFCPAHPEQLIEGNGRKYYLHLLQPEQLQQRGISAKRAQLIINAYPVLVLSNEWLEELYCPKCGSLHWCHVIKHDRVHHTVRWAPRELWEQVAHVDPVVANPTASEYSRRESSRHRRKRVDGKRYYDRC
;
A
#
# COMPACT_ATOMS: atom_id res chain seq x y z
N MET A 1 22.42 55.82 45.89
CA MET A 1 21.32 55.92 44.92
C MET A 1 21.60 54.94 43.79
N VAL A 2 20.73 53.94 43.69
CA VAL A 2 20.27 53.13 42.54
C VAL A 2 21.11 53.09 41.23
N LEU A 3 21.13 51.87 40.64
CA LEU A 3 21.31 51.51 39.21
C LEU A 3 22.76 51.23 38.76
N LEU A 4 23.16 50.16 38.05
CA LEU A 4 22.54 48.98 37.38
C LEU A 4 23.68 47.92 37.26
N ASP A 5 23.49 46.64 37.59
CA ASP A 5 22.97 45.56 36.73
C ASP A 5 23.55 45.52 35.30
N GLN A 6 24.44 44.55 35.04
CA GLN A 6 24.35 43.71 33.83
C GLN A 6 25.37 42.56 33.83
N LYS A 7 24.84 41.36 34.09
CA LYS A 7 25.36 40.06 33.63
C LYS A 7 25.43 40.06 32.10
N GLN A 8 26.55 39.65 31.53
CA GLN A 8 26.60 39.17 30.14
C GLN A 8 26.73 37.65 30.14
N ALA A 9 25.59 37.00 29.93
CA ALA A 9 25.49 35.61 29.52
C ALA A 9 25.15 35.58 28.02
N ASP A 10 25.68 34.53 27.37
CA ASP A 10 25.22 33.92 26.13
C ASP A 10 25.36 34.68 24.81
N SER A 11 26.11 34.08 23.89
CA SER A 11 25.50 33.25 22.83
C SER A 11 26.52 32.87 21.76
N ARG A 12 27.08 31.65 21.84
CA ARG A 12 27.65 30.99 20.66
C ARG A 12 26.48 30.47 19.84
N VAL A 13 26.00 31.30 18.91
CA VAL A 13 25.07 30.87 17.86
C VAL A 13 25.85 29.96 16.91
N SER A 14 25.88 28.66 17.21
CA SER A 14 26.22 27.65 16.21
C SER A 14 25.02 27.52 15.28
N SER A 15 25.06 28.28 14.18
CA SER A 15 24.09 28.13 13.09
C SER A 15 24.31 26.77 12.42
N SER A 16 23.80 25.70 13.04
CA SER A 16 23.64 24.43 12.36
C SER A 16 22.50 24.61 11.36
N THR A 17 22.82 25.15 10.20
CA THR A 17 21.95 25.08 9.03
C THR A 17 21.96 23.61 8.59
N LYS A 18 21.28 22.75 9.35
CA LYS A 18 20.79 21.46 8.89
C LYS A 18 19.82 21.80 7.77
N ARG A 19 20.36 22.04 6.58
CA ARG A 19 19.59 22.23 5.36
C ARG A 19 18.66 21.03 5.32
N ASN A 20 17.38 21.33 5.44
CA ASN A 20 16.27 20.41 5.28
C ASN A 20 16.47 19.71 3.94
N ARG A 21 17.22 18.59 3.92
CA ARG A 21 17.49 17.81 2.71
C ARG A 21 16.20 17.06 2.45
N ARG A 22 15.21 17.80 1.95
CA ARG A 22 13.87 17.31 1.63
C ARG A 22 14.09 16.16 0.68
N THR A 23 13.84 14.96 1.15
CA THR A 23 13.99 13.73 0.38
C THR A 23 13.14 13.89 -0.87
N LYS A 24 13.71 13.63 -2.05
CA LYS A 24 12.99 13.75 -3.33
C LYS A 24 11.67 12.97 -3.21
N LYS A 25 10.55 13.64 -3.50
CA LYS A 25 9.22 13.01 -3.50
C LYS A 25 9.22 11.87 -4.53
N ARG A 26 8.48 10.80 -4.22
CA ARG A 26 8.23 9.71 -5.17
C ARG A 26 7.50 10.25 -6.40
N GLN A 27 7.91 9.80 -7.59
CA GLN A 27 7.24 10.13 -8.84
C GLN A 27 6.38 8.92 -9.24
N LEU A 28 5.07 9.11 -9.23
CA LEU A 28 4.09 8.11 -9.68
C LEU A 28 3.45 8.66 -10.94
N PHE A 29 3.36 7.84 -11.99
CA PHE A 29 2.74 8.23 -13.25
C PHE A 29 1.41 7.50 -13.44
N CYS A 30 0.43 8.15 -14.06
CA CYS A 30 -0.81 7.48 -14.38
C CYS A 30 -0.59 6.47 -15.51
N PRO A 31 -1.07 5.22 -15.41
CA PRO A 31 -0.97 4.26 -16.52
C PRO A 31 -1.74 4.69 -17.78
N ALA A 32 -2.79 5.51 -17.64
CA ALA A 32 -3.50 6.10 -18.79
C ALA A 32 -2.88 7.42 -19.29
N HIS A 33 -2.15 8.14 -18.44
CA HIS A 33 -1.53 9.42 -18.75
C HIS A 33 -0.07 9.41 -18.27
N PRO A 34 0.88 8.91 -19.08
CA PRO A 34 2.26 8.71 -18.65
C PRO A 34 2.99 10.03 -18.32
N GLU A 35 2.50 11.15 -18.85
CA GLU A 35 3.04 12.48 -18.59
C GLU A 35 2.55 13.10 -17.27
N GLN A 36 1.46 12.58 -16.71
CA GLN A 36 0.84 13.15 -15.52
C GLN A 36 1.43 12.52 -14.26
N LEU A 37 2.05 13.36 -13.43
CA LEU A 37 2.50 12.97 -12.11
C LEU A 37 1.32 12.96 -11.14
N ILE A 38 1.22 11.88 -10.36
CA ILE A 38 0.20 11.68 -9.33
C ILE A 38 0.88 11.68 -7.96
N GLU A 39 0.23 12.29 -6.98
CA GLU A 39 0.61 12.15 -5.58
C GLU A 39 -0.06 10.91 -4.98
N GLY A 40 0.76 10.01 -4.45
CA GLY A 40 0.27 8.91 -3.61
C GLY A 40 0.12 9.41 -2.18
N ASN A 41 -1.11 9.57 -1.70
CA ASN A 41 -1.40 9.85 -0.30
C ASN A 41 -2.22 8.72 0.35
N GLY A 42 -2.48 7.65 -0.40
CA GLY A 42 -3.32 6.53 0.01
C GLY A 42 -2.62 5.58 0.99
N ARG A 43 -3.43 4.68 1.57
CA ARG A 43 -2.91 3.55 2.36
C ARG A 43 -2.20 2.57 1.42
N LYS A 44 -1.09 1.99 1.91
CA LYS A 44 -0.29 1.03 1.15
C LYS A 44 -0.65 -0.39 1.55
N TYR A 45 -1.01 -1.19 0.57
CA TYR A 45 -1.41 -2.57 0.72
C TYR A 45 -0.34 -3.48 0.13
N TYR A 46 0.59 -3.93 0.98
CA TYR A 46 1.75 -4.71 0.55
C TYR A 46 1.35 -6.11 0.10
N LEU A 47 2.01 -6.60 -0.95
CA LEU A 47 1.80 -7.95 -1.46
C LEU A 47 2.55 -8.96 -0.61
N HIS A 48 1.91 -10.07 -0.28
CA HIS A 48 2.51 -11.25 0.28
C HIS A 48 2.75 -12.29 -0.83
N LEU A 49 3.95 -12.84 -0.85
CA LEU A 49 4.27 -13.99 -1.70
C LEU A 49 4.21 -15.26 -0.87
N LEU A 50 3.57 -16.27 -1.47
CA LEU A 50 3.46 -17.62 -0.91
C LEU A 50 4.23 -18.63 -1.76
N GLN A 51 4.48 -18.31 -3.04
CA GLN A 51 4.99 -19.25 -4.03
C GLN A 51 6.42 -18.90 -4.46
N PRO A 52 7.35 -19.87 -4.53
CA PRO A 52 8.73 -19.63 -4.93
C PRO A 52 8.86 -19.20 -6.39
N GLU A 53 7.93 -19.56 -7.28
CA GLU A 53 7.91 -19.16 -8.69
C GLU A 53 7.78 -17.64 -8.82
N GLN A 54 7.03 -17.00 -7.92
CA GLN A 54 6.84 -15.56 -7.94
C GLN A 54 8.13 -14.81 -7.56
N LEU A 55 8.97 -15.40 -6.71
CA LEU A 55 10.31 -14.87 -6.44
C LEU A 55 11.24 -15.08 -7.64
N GLN A 56 11.08 -16.19 -8.35
CA GLN A 56 11.87 -16.47 -9.56
C GLN A 56 11.57 -15.48 -10.69
N GLN A 57 10.31 -15.11 -10.90
CA GLN A 57 9.92 -14.06 -11.85
C GLN A 57 10.56 -12.70 -11.55
N ARG A 58 10.97 -12.47 -10.30
CA ARG A 58 11.66 -11.25 -9.85
C ARG A 58 13.19 -11.37 -9.91
N GLY A 59 13.72 -12.47 -10.48
CA GLY A 59 15.15 -12.68 -10.70
C GLY A 59 15.88 -13.43 -9.58
N ILE A 60 15.15 -14.01 -8.61
CA ILE A 60 15.76 -14.84 -7.56
C ILE A 60 15.95 -16.27 -8.11
N SER A 61 17.12 -16.86 -7.88
CA SER A 61 17.35 -18.25 -8.33
C SER A 61 16.41 -19.23 -7.61
N ALA A 62 15.95 -20.27 -8.31
CA ALA A 62 14.98 -21.24 -7.80
C ALA A 62 15.36 -21.82 -6.42
N LYS A 63 16.63 -22.19 -6.22
CA LYS A 63 17.14 -22.70 -4.93
C LYS A 63 17.01 -21.68 -3.80
N ARG A 64 17.30 -20.41 -4.07
CA ARG A 64 17.15 -19.33 -3.09
C ARG A 64 15.68 -19.04 -2.81
N ALA A 65 14.85 -18.99 -3.84
CA ALA A 65 13.42 -18.78 -3.71
C ALA A 65 12.79 -19.84 -2.80
N GLN A 66 13.10 -21.12 -3.04
CA GLN A 66 12.62 -22.23 -2.22
C GLN A 66 13.07 -22.10 -0.76
N LEU A 67 14.34 -21.78 -0.52
CA LEU A 67 14.87 -21.62 0.84
C LEU A 67 14.18 -20.46 1.57
N ILE A 68 13.98 -19.33 0.90
CA ILE A 68 13.33 -18.14 1.47
C ILE A 68 11.89 -18.48 1.86
N ILE A 69 11.12 -19.14 0.99
CA ILE A 69 9.73 -19.52 1.29
C ILE A 69 9.67 -20.58 2.39
N ASN A 70 10.59 -21.54 2.42
CA ASN A 70 10.65 -22.55 3.48
C ASN A 70 10.95 -21.93 4.85
N ALA A 71 11.81 -20.89 4.90
CA ALA A 71 12.14 -20.18 6.14
C ALA A 71 11.05 -19.18 6.56
N TYR A 72 10.42 -18.53 5.58
CA TYR A 72 9.39 -17.51 5.77
C TYR A 72 8.19 -17.85 4.88
N PRO A 73 7.23 -18.65 5.38
CA PRO A 73 6.10 -19.12 4.56
C PRO A 73 5.20 -17.99 4.06
N VAL A 74 5.25 -16.82 4.72
CA VAL A 74 4.59 -15.59 4.26
C VAL A 74 5.63 -14.48 4.19
N LEU A 75 6.04 -14.13 2.96
CA LEU A 75 6.99 -13.05 2.73
C LEU A 75 6.25 -11.81 2.22
N VAL A 76 6.28 -10.72 3.00
CA VAL A 76 5.73 -9.43 2.58
C VAL A 76 6.76 -8.64 1.77
N LEU A 77 6.40 -8.26 0.55
CA LEU A 77 7.24 -7.44 -0.32
C LEU A 77 7.16 -5.97 0.09
N SER A 78 8.30 -5.35 0.37
CA SER A 78 8.37 -3.91 0.68
C SER A 78 8.48 -3.03 -0.57
N ASN A 79 8.80 -3.64 -1.72
CA ASN A 79 8.99 -2.99 -3.01
C ASN A 79 7.69 -2.96 -3.85
N GLU A 80 6.66 -3.71 -3.50
CA GLU A 80 5.43 -3.81 -4.29
C GLU A 80 4.20 -3.69 -3.39
N TRP A 81 3.26 -2.86 -3.79
CA TRP A 81 2.00 -2.67 -3.06
C TRP A 81 0.89 -2.16 -3.97
N LEU A 82 -0.36 -2.32 -3.52
CA LEU A 82 -1.50 -1.63 -4.09
C LEU A 82 -1.73 -0.30 -3.35
N GLU A 83 -2.02 0.75 -4.09
CA GLU A 83 -2.36 2.07 -3.58
C GLU A 83 -3.53 2.65 -4.39
N GLU A 84 -4.48 3.27 -3.70
CA GLU A 84 -5.53 4.05 -4.36
C GLU A 84 -4.96 5.42 -4.75
N LEU A 85 -4.98 5.71 -6.05
CA LEU A 85 -4.37 6.91 -6.63
C LEU A 85 -5.42 7.73 -7.37
N TYR A 86 -5.41 9.04 -7.14
CA TYR A 86 -6.25 10.00 -7.86
C TYR A 86 -5.50 10.54 -9.08
N CYS A 87 -6.10 10.45 -10.26
CA CYS A 87 -5.56 11.12 -11.44
C CYS A 87 -6.37 12.39 -11.75
N PRO A 88 -5.75 13.59 -11.77
CA PRO A 88 -6.46 14.84 -12.07
C PRO A 88 -6.99 14.91 -13.51
N LYS A 89 -6.34 14.22 -14.46
CA LYS A 89 -6.82 14.13 -15.85
C LYS A 89 -7.98 13.15 -16.01
N CYS A 90 -7.99 12.04 -15.26
CA CYS A 90 -9.10 11.08 -15.31
C CYS A 90 -10.31 11.55 -14.47
N GLY A 91 -10.07 12.39 -13.45
CA GLY A 91 -11.11 12.84 -12.54
C GLY A 91 -11.60 11.77 -11.55
N SER A 92 -10.92 10.63 -11.47
CA SER A 92 -11.33 9.45 -10.72
C SER A 92 -10.20 8.88 -9.84
N LEU A 93 -10.62 8.22 -8.76
CA LEU A 93 -9.76 7.38 -7.95
C LEU A 93 -9.72 5.98 -8.55
N HIS A 94 -8.52 5.43 -8.66
CA HIS A 94 -8.31 4.09 -9.17
C HIS A 94 -7.25 3.36 -8.38
N TRP A 95 -7.41 2.05 -8.27
CA TRP A 95 -6.44 1.17 -7.63
C TRP A 95 -5.30 0.84 -8.57
N CYS A 96 -4.09 1.16 -8.13
CA CYS A 96 -2.89 0.98 -8.91
C CYS A 96 -1.92 0.04 -8.18
N HIS A 97 -1.31 -0.86 -8.93
CA HIS A 97 -0.16 -1.62 -8.50
C HIS A 97 1.10 -0.77 -8.68
N VAL A 98 1.79 -0.49 -7.58
CA VAL A 98 3.01 0.31 -7.55
C VAL A 98 4.20 -0.61 -7.30
N ILE A 99 5.14 -0.60 -8.24
CA ILE A 99 6.41 -1.31 -8.15
C ILE A 99 7.52 -0.29 -7.95
N LYS A 100 8.19 -0.38 -6.81
CA LYS A 100 9.33 0.46 -6.46
C LYS A 100 10.61 -0.13 -7.06
N HIS A 101 11.21 0.61 -7.99
CA HIS A 101 12.55 0.33 -8.48
C HIS A 101 13.60 1.08 -7.66
N ASP A 102 13.36 2.38 -7.46
CA ASP A 102 14.27 3.29 -6.77
C ASP A 102 13.59 4.04 -5.63
N ARG A 103 14.29 5.02 -5.04
CA ARG A 103 13.66 6.00 -4.14
C ARG A 103 12.69 6.95 -4.85
N VAL A 104 12.90 7.20 -6.15
CA VAL A 104 12.14 8.19 -6.93
C VAL A 104 11.32 7.53 -8.02
N HIS A 105 11.95 6.63 -8.81
CA HIS A 105 11.30 5.93 -9.91
C HIS A 105 10.45 4.77 -9.41
N HIS A 106 9.17 4.80 -9.78
CA HIS A 106 8.21 3.76 -9.51
C HIS A 106 7.43 3.48 -10.78
N THR A 107 7.18 2.21 -11.05
CA THR A 107 6.31 1.78 -12.12
C THR A 107 4.90 1.63 -11.56
N VAL A 108 3.92 2.20 -12.25
CA VAL A 108 2.52 2.15 -11.84
C VAL A 108 1.72 1.44 -12.94
N ARG A 109 0.92 0.46 -12.55
CA ARG A 109 0.01 -0.27 -13.44
C ARG A 109 -1.37 -0.30 -12.81
N TRP A 110 -2.41 -0.51 -13.62
CA TRP A 110 -3.73 -0.83 -13.07
C TRP A 110 -3.65 -2.12 -12.26
N ALA A 111 -4.33 -2.16 -11.11
CA ALA A 111 -4.34 -3.34 -10.26
C ALA A 111 -5.28 -4.42 -10.85
N PRO A 112 -4.75 -5.53 -11.42
CA PRO A 112 -5.56 -6.66 -11.84
C PRO A 112 -6.16 -7.37 -10.61
N ARG A 113 -7.25 -8.12 -10.83
CA ARG A 113 -8.03 -8.75 -9.75
C ARG A 113 -7.20 -9.80 -8.99
N GLU A 114 -6.33 -10.51 -9.68
CA GLU A 114 -5.52 -11.60 -9.16
C GLU A 114 -4.49 -11.11 -8.11
N LEU A 115 -4.04 -9.85 -8.22
CA LEU A 115 -3.14 -9.26 -7.22
C LEU A 115 -3.83 -8.99 -5.89
N TRP A 116 -5.15 -8.83 -5.86
CA TRP A 116 -5.89 -8.58 -4.62
C TRP A 116 -5.89 -9.79 -3.68
N GLU A 117 -5.82 -11.00 -4.22
CA GLU A 117 -5.72 -12.23 -3.42
C GLU A 117 -4.41 -12.31 -2.65
N GLN A 118 -3.38 -11.59 -3.12
CA GLN A 118 -2.02 -11.57 -2.57
C GLN A 118 -1.79 -10.38 -1.65
N VAL A 119 -2.78 -9.56 -1.32
CA VAL A 119 -2.59 -8.41 -0.42
C VAL A 119 -2.66 -8.85 1.03
N ALA A 120 -1.60 -8.59 1.79
CA ALA A 120 -1.65 -8.74 3.24
C ALA A 120 -2.55 -7.63 3.80
N HIS A 121 -3.50 -7.99 4.67
CA HIS A 121 -4.43 -7.06 5.36
C HIS A 121 -5.63 -6.54 4.55
N VAL A 122 -6.15 -7.30 3.58
CA VAL A 122 -7.58 -7.14 3.26
C VAL A 122 -8.37 -7.70 4.44
N ASP A 123 -8.63 -6.85 5.43
CA ASP A 123 -9.50 -7.20 6.54
C ASP A 123 -10.84 -7.68 5.96
N PRO A 124 -11.33 -8.88 6.30
CA PRO A 124 -12.63 -9.37 5.81
C PRO A 124 -13.81 -8.50 6.29
N VAL A 125 -13.53 -7.55 7.20
CA VAL A 125 -14.45 -6.54 7.72
C VAL A 125 -14.54 -5.33 6.78
N VAL A 126 -13.44 -4.97 6.10
CA VAL A 126 -13.43 -3.88 5.13
C VAL A 126 -13.80 -4.47 3.77
N ALA A 127 -14.98 -4.07 3.28
CA ALA A 127 -15.49 -4.56 2.02
C ALA A 127 -14.46 -4.37 0.90
N ASN A 128 -14.31 -5.38 0.03
CA ASN A 128 -13.58 -5.22 -1.22
C ASN A 128 -14.15 -3.98 -1.94
N PRO A 129 -13.36 -2.92 -2.19
CA PRO A 129 -13.87 -1.67 -2.73
C PRO A 129 -14.42 -1.82 -4.16
N THR A 130 -14.08 -2.92 -4.85
CA THR A 130 -14.67 -3.28 -6.16
C THR A 130 -16.01 -4.01 -6.05
N ALA A 131 -16.41 -4.47 -4.86
CA ALA A 131 -17.68 -5.12 -4.62
C ALA A 131 -18.77 -4.06 -4.34
N SER A 132 -19.79 -4.01 -5.19
CA SER A 132 -20.96 -3.17 -4.95
C SER A 132 -21.66 -3.58 -3.65
N GLU A 133 -22.47 -2.66 -3.11
CA GLU A 133 -23.31 -2.95 -1.95
C GLU A 133 -24.21 -4.18 -2.16
N TYR A 134 -24.70 -4.38 -3.39
CA TYR A 134 -25.48 -5.55 -3.78
C TYR A 134 -24.68 -6.85 -3.63
N SER A 135 -23.48 -6.93 -4.23
CA SER A 135 -22.61 -8.10 -4.12
C SER A 135 -22.25 -8.40 -2.67
N ARG A 136 -22.08 -7.36 -1.84
CA ARG A 136 -21.81 -7.47 -0.40
C ARG A 136 -22.99 -8.06 0.37
N ARG A 137 -24.21 -7.61 0.05
CA ARG A 137 -25.44 -8.08 0.68
C ARG A 137 -25.69 -9.56 0.36
N GLU A 138 -25.56 -9.93 -0.90
CA GLU A 138 -25.84 -11.30 -1.36
C GLU A 138 -24.79 -12.31 -0.87
N SER A 139 -23.51 -11.96 -0.90
CA SER A 139 -22.43 -12.84 -0.37
C SER A 139 -22.60 -13.14 1.13
N SER A 140 -23.12 -12.19 1.90
CA SER A 140 -23.39 -12.36 3.33
C SER A 140 -24.67 -13.15 3.64
N ARG A 141 -25.58 -13.34 2.67
CA ARG A 141 -26.84 -14.08 2.89
C ARG A 141 -26.60 -15.53 3.30
N HIS A 142 -25.55 -16.17 2.79
CA HIS A 142 -25.22 -17.56 3.14
C HIS A 142 -24.82 -17.74 4.63
N ARG A 143 -24.34 -16.69 5.30
CA ARG A 143 -24.03 -16.73 6.75
C ARG A 143 -25.23 -16.42 7.63
N ARG A 144 -26.25 -15.73 7.11
CA ARG A 144 -27.44 -15.40 7.89
C ARG A 144 -28.30 -16.66 8.05
N LYS A 145 -28.50 -17.08 9.30
CA LYS A 145 -29.44 -18.14 9.64
C LYS A 145 -30.85 -17.57 9.63
N ARG A 146 -31.83 -18.38 9.21
CA ARG A 146 -33.24 -18.09 9.40
C ARG A 146 -33.59 -18.12 10.89
N VAL A 147 -34.80 -17.69 11.25
CA VAL A 147 -35.34 -17.78 12.62
C VAL A 147 -35.28 -19.24 13.13
N ASP A 148 -35.41 -20.20 12.22
CA ASP A 148 -35.34 -21.65 12.49
C ASP A 148 -33.90 -22.20 12.65
N GLY A 149 -32.87 -21.34 12.62
CA GLY A 149 -31.47 -21.75 12.75
C GLY A 149 -30.84 -22.42 11.51
N LYS A 150 -31.66 -22.82 10.52
CA LYS A 150 -31.21 -23.36 9.21
C LYS A 150 -30.65 -22.26 8.30
N ARG A 151 -29.73 -22.61 7.39
CA ARG A 151 -29.25 -21.67 6.36
C ARG A 151 -30.31 -21.50 5.28
N TYR A 152 -30.29 -20.36 4.59
CA TYR A 152 -31.30 -20.03 3.58
C TYR A 152 -31.37 -21.00 2.39
N TYR A 153 -30.31 -21.75 2.11
CA TYR A 153 -30.19 -22.66 0.98
C TYR A 153 -30.08 -24.13 1.39
N ASP A 154 -30.18 -24.44 2.69
CA ASP A 154 -30.32 -25.84 3.10
C ASP A 154 -31.70 -26.30 2.60
N ARG A 155 -31.75 -27.39 1.83
CA ARG A 155 -33.02 -27.99 1.40
C ARG A 155 -33.87 -28.29 2.64
N CYS A 156 -35.15 -27.96 2.57
CA CYS A 156 -36.12 -28.12 3.65
C CYS A 156 -36.09 -29.53 4.23
#